data_AF-A3UBC4-F1
#
_entry.id   AF-A3UBC4-F1
#
_cell.length_a   1.000
_cell.length_b   1.000
_cell.length_c   1.000
_cell.angle_alpha   90.00
_cell.angle_beta   90.00
_cell.angle_gamma   90.00
#
_symmetry.space_group_name_H-M   'P 1'
#
loop_
_entity.id
_entity.type
_entity.pdbx_description
1 polymer ?
#
loop_
_entity_poly.entity_id
_entity_poly.type
_entity_poly.pdbx_seq_one_letter_code
_entity_poly.pdbx_strand_id
1 'polypeptide(L)'
;MKTIITILSILLIVSCKSNTEKENAEINAMPNESTSITSESETGAQGSETSGNTSETTNTASEVNAGTYINLENKDAETGCNTLTLSFNATTPLCIDKEGITINVRYKNENGTTNMYYDSLASNTSDKKVPFNTFDTTVPIAVLTQTSNNTLTLDWKGFSVNGDLAVDYAILGKKNLEGKFVKQ
;
A
#
# COMPACT_ATOMS: atom_id res chain seq x y z
N MET A 1 28.11 -32.91 49.35
CA MET A 1 27.53 -31.83 50.17
C MET A 1 26.03 -31.79 49.91
N LYS A 2 25.22 -31.71 50.96
CA LYS A 2 23.75 -31.66 50.97
C LYS A 2 23.26 -30.19 50.96
N THR A 3 21.94 -30.02 50.77
CA THR A 3 21.05 -28.82 50.90
C THR A 3 21.17 -27.79 49.76
N ILE A 4 20.22 -27.65 48.81
CA ILE A 4 18.81 -27.14 48.87
C ILE A 4 18.71 -25.76 49.52
N ILE A 5 18.25 -24.75 48.77
CA ILE A 5 17.20 -23.78 49.15
C ILE A 5 16.62 -23.13 47.89
N THR A 6 15.30 -23.20 47.83
CA THR A 6 14.36 -22.67 46.84
C THR A 6 13.83 -21.31 47.34
N ILE A 7 13.18 -20.54 46.46
CA ILE A 7 12.17 -19.48 46.73
C ILE A 7 12.73 -18.05 46.83
N LEU A 8 12.29 -17.15 45.92
CA LEU A 8 11.30 -16.10 46.27
C LEU A 8 10.80 -15.36 45.02
N SER A 9 9.56 -15.67 44.62
CA SER A 9 8.68 -14.78 43.86
C SER A 9 8.28 -13.58 44.73
N ILE A 10 8.04 -12.41 44.14
CA ILE A 10 6.80 -11.61 44.34
C ILE A 10 6.79 -10.39 43.40
N LEU A 11 5.60 -10.19 42.83
CA LEU A 11 5.10 -9.14 41.95
C LEU A 11 5.33 -7.71 42.44
N LEU A 12 5.40 -6.77 41.50
CA LEU A 12 4.69 -5.50 41.61
C LEU A 12 3.84 -5.25 40.34
N ILE A 13 2.58 -4.92 40.60
CA ILE A 13 1.44 -4.71 39.71
C ILE A 13 1.08 -3.21 39.72
N VAL A 14 0.63 -2.68 38.56
CA VAL A 14 -0.38 -1.59 38.39
C VAL A 14 0.12 -0.17 38.73
N SER A 15 -0.13 0.97 38.04
CA SER A 15 -1.20 1.48 37.17
C SER A 15 -0.81 2.81 36.49
N CYS A 16 -1.44 3.16 35.36
CA CYS A 16 -2.05 4.47 34.96
C CYS A 16 -2.51 4.29 33.50
N LYS A 17 -3.76 4.32 33.05
CA LYS A 17 -5.03 5.03 33.32
C LYS A 17 -5.03 6.55 33.07
N SER A 18 -5.70 6.89 31.95
CA SER A 18 -6.36 8.15 31.56
C SER A 18 -5.42 9.28 31.10
N ASN A 19 -5.71 10.10 30.07
CA ASN A 19 -6.99 10.64 29.61
C ASN A 19 -7.09 10.80 28.09
N THR A 20 -8.33 10.74 27.61
CA THR A 20 -8.80 11.30 26.34
C THR A 20 -8.92 12.82 26.49
N GLU A 21 -8.27 13.57 25.60
CA GLU A 21 -8.65 14.95 25.33
C GLU A 21 -9.16 15.02 23.88
N LYS A 22 -10.47 15.28 23.77
CA LYS A 22 -11.08 15.86 22.57
C LYS A 22 -10.84 17.36 22.69
N GLU A 23 -10.05 17.93 21.80
CA GLU A 23 -10.13 19.36 21.54
C GLU A 23 -10.96 19.58 20.28
N ASN A 24 -12.16 20.12 20.51
CA ASN A 24 -13.05 20.65 19.50
C ASN A 24 -12.72 22.14 19.39
N ALA A 25 -12.12 22.55 18.27
CA ALA A 25 -12.05 23.96 17.90
C ALA A 25 -13.02 24.20 16.74
N GLU A 26 -14.15 24.81 17.09
CA GLU A 26 -15.17 25.29 16.18
C GLU A 26 -14.76 26.66 15.61
N ILE A 27 -15.05 26.84 14.32
CA ILE A 27 -15.35 28.07 13.54
C ILE A 27 -14.35 29.24 13.51
N ASN A 28 -13.96 29.64 12.30
CA ASN A 28 -14.40 30.93 11.77
C ASN A 28 -14.52 30.92 10.24
N ALA A 29 -15.60 31.53 9.77
CA ALA A 29 -16.08 31.58 8.41
C ALA A 29 -15.55 32.82 7.64
N MET A 30 -15.34 32.64 6.33
CA MET A 30 -15.48 33.59 5.19
C MET A 30 -14.66 34.91 5.21
N PRO A 31 -14.34 35.55 4.05
CA PRO A 31 -15.14 35.60 2.84
C PRO A 31 -14.50 35.22 1.49
N ASN A 32 -15.37 34.65 0.68
CA ASN A 32 -15.47 34.71 -0.78
C ASN A 32 -15.00 36.06 -1.35
N GLU A 33 -14.01 36.03 -2.25
CA GLU A 33 -13.82 37.06 -3.26
C GLU A 33 -14.04 36.45 -4.64
N SER A 34 -15.24 36.67 -5.14
CA SER A 34 -15.60 36.51 -6.54
C SER A 34 -15.05 37.71 -7.28
N THR A 35 -14.21 37.49 -8.29
CA THR A 35 -13.98 38.48 -9.34
C THR A 35 -14.23 37.81 -10.67
N SER A 36 -15.45 38.02 -11.17
CA SER A 36 -15.74 37.88 -12.59
C SER A 36 -14.94 38.92 -13.37
N ILE A 37 -14.27 38.50 -14.43
CA ILE A 37 -13.89 39.41 -15.51
C ILE A 37 -14.39 38.79 -16.80
N THR A 38 -15.54 39.27 -17.24
CA THR A 38 -16.01 39.18 -18.61
C THR A 38 -15.46 40.41 -19.35
N SER A 39 -14.79 40.18 -20.47
CA SER A 39 -14.56 41.15 -21.56
C SER A 39 -14.27 40.30 -22.79
N GLU A 40 -15.29 40.04 -23.60
CA GLU A 40 -15.62 40.77 -24.83
C GLU A 40 -14.73 40.40 -26.01
N SER A 41 -15.44 39.98 -27.06
CA SER A 41 -14.97 39.46 -28.33
C SER A 41 -14.23 40.50 -29.17
N GLU A 42 -13.19 40.07 -29.87
CA GLU A 42 -12.90 40.59 -31.20
C GLU A 42 -12.76 39.44 -32.20
N THR A 43 -13.42 39.64 -33.34
CA THR A 43 -13.62 38.70 -34.44
C THR A 43 -12.50 38.89 -35.45
N GLY A 44 -11.87 37.80 -35.91
CA GLY A 44 -10.81 37.87 -36.92
C GLY A 44 -10.58 36.54 -37.64
N ALA A 45 -11.42 36.30 -38.66
CA ALA A 45 -11.25 35.47 -39.86
C ALA A 45 -10.24 34.28 -39.89
N GLN A 46 -10.82 33.08 -39.99
CA GLN A 46 -10.65 32.13 -41.10
C GLN A 46 -9.23 31.56 -41.37
N GLY A 47 -8.95 30.43 -40.70
CA GLY A 47 -7.98 29.42 -41.12
C GLY A 47 -8.60 28.04 -40.99
N SER A 48 -8.93 27.42 -42.13
CA SER A 48 -9.49 26.07 -42.23
C SER A 48 -8.41 25.04 -41.94
N GLU A 49 -8.43 24.43 -40.76
CA GLU A 49 -7.78 23.13 -40.52
C GLU A 49 -8.73 22.20 -39.76
N THR A 50 -9.05 21.08 -40.40
CA THR A 50 -9.74 19.93 -39.81
C THR A 50 -8.88 19.41 -38.65
N SER A 51 -9.11 19.91 -37.44
CA SER A 51 -8.55 19.32 -36.22
C SER A 51 -9.52 18.25 -35.76
N GLY A 52 -9.09 16.99 -35.90
CA GLY A 52 -9.85 15.83 -35.51
C GLY A 52 -10.33 15.97 -34.08
N ASN A 53 -11.63 15.70 -33.88
CA ASN A 53 -12.20 15.47 -32.58
C ASN A 53 -11.50 14.21 -32.01
N THR A 54 -10.34 14.38 -31.41
CA THR A 54 -9.82 13.40 -30.46
C THR A 54 -10.78 13.50 -29.30
N SER A 55 -11.79 12.63 -29.30
CA SER A 55 -12.44 12.24 -28.05
C SER A 55 -11.30 11.85 -27.13
N GLU A 56 -10.97 12.73 -26.19
CA GLU A 56 -10.28 12.35 -24.98
C GLU A 56 -11.18 11.29 -24.35
N THR A 57 -10.86 10.05 -24.66
CA THR A 57 -11.37 8.92 -23.90
C THR A 57 -10.82 9.20 -22.51
N THR A 58 -11.67 9.75 -21.63
CA THR A 58 -11.40 9.76 -20.21
C THR A 58 -11.20 8.29 -19.85
N ASN A 59 -9.94 7.85 -19.84
CA ASN A 59 -9.56 6.54 -19.37
C ASN A 59 -9.83 6.58 -17.88
N THR A 60 -11.07 6.31 -17.50
CA THR A 60 -11.43 6.00 -16.12
C THR A 60 -10.56 4.80 -15.78
N ALA A 61 -9.55 5.00 -14.93
CA ALA A 61 -8.70 3.92 -14.49
C ALA A 61 -9.60 2.80 -13.96
N SER A 62 -9.53 1.62 -14.59
CA SER A 62 -10.34 0.49 -14.17
C SER A 62 -9.96 0.14 -12.73
N GLU A 63 -10.96 0.06 -11.85
CA GLU A 63 -10.75 -0.29 -10.45
C GLU A 63 -10.19 -1.73 -10.34
N VAL A 64 -9.18 -1.93 -9.50
CA VAL A 64 -8.62 -3.27 -9.25
C VAL A 64 -9.63 -4.08 -8.45
N ASN A 65 -9.96 -5.27 -8.93
CA ASN A 65 -10.92 -6.15 -8.28
C ASN A 65 -10.26 -7.02 -7.20
N ALA A 66 -11.01 -7.36 -6.16
CA ALA A 66 -10.57 -8.39 -5.21
C ALA A 66 -10.47 -9.77 -5.90
N GLY A 67 -9.61 -10.64 -5.35
CA GLY A 67 -9.41 -12.00 -5.82
C GLY A 67 -7.96 -12.47 -5.75
N THR A 68 -7.71 -13.63 -6.34
CA THR A 68 -6.38 -14.25 -6.41
C THR A 68 -5.76 -13.99 -7.78
N TYR A 69 -4.51 -13.59 -7.78
CA TYR A 69 -3.74 -13.21 -8.95
C TYR A 69 -2.41 -13.98 -8.98
N ILE A 70 -1.99 -14.41 -10.16
CA ILE A 70 -0.76 -15.19 -10.37
C ILE A 70 0.24 -14.36 -11.18
N ASN A 71 1.47 -14.25 -10.69
CA ASN A 71 2.56 -13.57 -11.37
C ASN A 71 2.90 -14.32 -12.68
N LEU A 72 2.88 -13.61 -13.81
CA LEU A 72 3.17 -14.16 -15.13
C LEU A 72 4.67 -14.31 -15.42
N GLU A 73 5.49 -13.51 -14.74
CA GLU A 73 6.93 -13.37 -14.98
C GLU A 73 7.74 -14.25 -14.02
N ASN A 74 7.18 -14.60 -12.86
CA ASN A 74 7.79 -15.49 -11.88
C ASN A 74 6.95 -16.77 -11.70
N LYS A 75 7.10 -17.71 -12.64
CA LYS A 75 6.36 -18.98 -12.67
C LYS A 75 7.00 -20.10 -11.86
N ASP A 76 8.15 -19.86 -11.21
CA ASP A 76 8.81 -20.84 -10.36
C ASP A 76 7.98 -21.04 -9.08
N ALA A 77 6.96 -21.88 -9.22
CA ALA A 77 5.89 -22.17 -8.27
C ALA A 77 6.32 -23.07 -7.09
N GLU A 78 7.60 -23.40 -6.96
CA GLU A 78 8.07 -24.35 -5.92
C GLU A 78 7.93 -23.80 -4.49
N THR A 79 7.74 -22.49 -4.32
CA THR A 79 7.61 -21.83 -2.99
C THR A 79 6.24 -21.19 -2.75
N GLY A 80 5.33 -21.20 -3.73
CA GLY A 80 4.03 -20.51 -3.63
C GLY A 80 4.11 -18.97 -3.63
N CYS A 81 5.31 -18.39 -3.82
CA CYS A 81 5.58 -16.95 -3.77
C CYS A 81 5.27 -16.19 -5.06
N ASN A 82 4.41 -16.76 -5.91
CA ASN A 82 3.92 -16.16 -7.15
C ASN A 82 2.44 -15.77 -7.09
N THR A 83 1.80 -15.96 -5.93
CA THR A 83 0.38 -15.70 -5.73
C THR A 83 0.17 -14.43 -4.92
N LEU A 84 -0.73 -13.59 -5.40
CA LEU A 84 -1.17 -12.37 -4.75
C LEU A 84 -2.66 -12.51 -4.46
N THR A 85 -3.03 -12.50 -3.17
CA THR A 85 -4.43 -12.49 -2.76
C THR A 85 -4.81 -11.07 -2.36
N LEU A 86 -5.82 -10.51 -3.03
CA LEU A 86 -6.27 -9.14 -2.83
C LEU A 86 -7.63 -9.14 -2.14
N SER A 87 -7.68 -8.57 -0.94
CA SER A 87 -8.90 -8.38 -0.15
C SER A 87 -8.92 -6.98 0.45
N PHE A 88 -9.99 -6.21 0.18
CA PHE A 88 -10.14 -4.87 0.72
C PHE A 88 -10.69 -4.84 2.15
N ASN A 89 -11.13 -5.99 2.67
CA ASN A 89 -11.81 -6.09 3.96
C ASN A 89 -10.99 -6.85 5.01
N ALA A 90 -9.79 -7.33 4.67
CA ALA A 90 -8.96 -8.11 5.57
C ALA A 90 -7.48 -7.99 5.18
N THR A 91 -6.60 -8.20 6.16
CA THR A 91 -5.19 -8.44 5.90
C THR A 91 -5.00 -9.78 5.21
N THR A 92 -4.10 -9.84 4.24
CA THR A 92 -3.76 -11.08 3.53
C THR A 92 -2.28 -11.40 3.67
N PRO A 93 -1.90 -12.67 3.78
CA PRO A 93 -0.49 -13.05 3.70
C PRO A 93 0.06 -12.81 2.29
N LEU A 94 1.31 -12.35 2.22
CA LEU A 94 2.06 -12.12 1.00
C LEU A 94 3.48 -12.65 1.20
N CYS A 95 3.87 -13.62 0.37
CA CYS A 95 5.26 -14.05 0.32
C CYS A 95 6.10 -13.02 -0.46
N ILE A 96 7.17 -12.50 0.15
CA ILE A 96 8.05 -11.49 -0.45
C ILE A 96 9.42 -12.07 -0.83
N ASP A 97 9.79 -13.23 -0.28
CA ASP A 97 11.07 -13.87 -0.57
C ASP A 97 10.97 -15.40 -0.69
N LYS A 98 11.76 -15.98 -1.61
CA LYS A 98 11.78 -17.43 -1.87
C LYS A 98 12.34 -18.24 -0.68
N GLU A 99 13.04 -17.62 0.25
CA GLU A 99 13.46 -18.21 1.53
C GLU A 99 12.30 -18.33 2.54
N GLY A 100 11.07 -17.97 2.15
CA GLY A 100 9.86 -18.20 2.93
C GLY A 100 9.41 -17.02 3.78
N ILE A 101 9.94 -15.82 3.51
CA ILE A 101 9.53 -14.60 4.22
C ILE A 101 8.12 -14.21 3.78
N THR A 102 7.19 -14.25 4.74
CA THR A 102 5.79 -13.85 4.54
C THR A 102 5.44 -12.68 5.46
N ILE A 103 4.77 -11.68 4.89
CA ILE A 103 4.22 -10.54 5.63
C ILE A 103 2.70 -10.55 5.49
N ASN A 104 2.01 -9.87 6.41
CA ASN A 104 0.62 -9.50 6.24
C ASN A 104 0.56 -8.11 5.60
N VAL A 105 -0.31 -7.98 4.61
CA VAL A 105 -0.55 -6.71 3.90
C VAL A 105 -2.02 -6.35 3.92
N ARG A 106 -2.31 -5.07 3.78
CA ARG A 106 -3.65 -4.50 3.65
C ARG A 106 -3.72 -3.62 2.40
N TYR A 107 -4.90 -3.52 1.79
CA TYR A 107 -5.10 -2.79 0.54
C TYR A 107 -6.07 -1.63 0.72
N LYS A 108 -5.84 -0.53 -0.01
CA LYS A 108 -6.78 0.59 -0.10
C LYS A 108 -6.87 1.10 -1.53
N ASN A 109 -8.07 1.42 -1.97
CA ASN A 109 -8.28 2.13 -3.24
C ASN A 109 -8.18 3.64 -2.99
N GLU A 110 -7.27 4.30 -3.69
CA GLU A 110 -7.02 5.73 -3.58
C GLU A 110 -6.73 6.28 -4.99
N ASN A 111 -7.51 7.27 -5.44
CA ASN A 111 -7.28 7.97 -6.72
C ASN A 111 -7.16 7.07 -7.97
N GLY A 112 -7.93 5.98 -8.02
CA GLY A 112 -7.94 5.06 -9.18
C GLY A 112 -6.78 4.06 -9.20
N THR A 113 -5.97 3.99 -8.15
CA THR A 113 -5.00 2.90 -7.92
C THR A 113 -5.32 2.17 -6.62
N THR A 114 -4.73 0.98 -6.46
CA THR A 114 -4.77 0.25 -5.20
C THR A 114 -3.41 0.28 -4.54
N ASN A 115 -3.32 0.88 -3.36
CA ASN A 115 -2.13 0.90 -2.55
C ASN A 115 -2.09 -0.33 -1.64
N MET A 116 -0.94 -1.00 -1.60
CA MET A 116 -0.64 -2.09 -0.68
C MET A 116 0.24 -1.56 0.45
N TYR A 117 -0.14 -1.84 1.69
CA TYR A 117 0.60 -1.42 2.88
C TYR A 117 1.06 -2.64 3.67
N TYR A 118 2.26 -2.53 4.24
CA TYR A 118 2.71 -3.45 5.27
C TYR A 118 1.83 -3.34 6.52
N ASP A 119 1.47 -4.48 7.11
CA ASP A 119 0.72 -4.56 8.35
C ASP A 119 1.55 -5.21 9.46
N SER A 120 2.03 -6.43 9.23
CA SER A 120 2.82 -7.16 10.22
C SER A 120 3.70 -8.23 9.58
N LEU A 121 4.69 -8.73 10.32
CA LEU A 121 5.37 -9.98 9.98
C LEU A 121 4.39 -11.15 10.20
N ALA A 122 4.34 -12.11 9.28
CA ALA A 122 3.55 -13.32 9.50
C ALA A 122 4.23 -14.22 10.54
N SER A 123 3.46 -14.82 11.44
CA SER A 123 3.97 -15.58 12.60
C SER A 123 4.82 -16.81 12.23
N ASN A 124 4.71 -17.28 10.99
CA ASN A 124 5.49 -18.41 10.46
C ASN A 124 6.84 -17.99 9.86
N THR A 125 7.21 -16.71 9.91
CA THR A 125 8.47 -16.19 9.36
C THR A 125 9.50 -15.99 10.47
N SER A 126 10.73 -16.49 10.27
CA SER A 126 11.78 -16.51 11.31
C SER A 126 12.99 -15.61 11.02
N ASP A 127 12.96 -14.78 9.98
CA ASP A 127 14.10 -13.92 9.65
C ASP A 127 14.22 -12.73 10.60
N LYS A 128 15.05 -12.92 11.64
CA LYS A 128 15.37 -11.91 12.65
C LYS A 128 16.35 -10.83 12.15
N LYS A 129 16.90 -10.95 10.93
CA LYS A 129 17.85 -9.97 10.38
C LYS A 129 17.16 -8.74 9.81
N VAL A 130 15.92 -8.88 9.37
CA VAL A 130 15.11 -7.78 8.86
C VAL A 130 14.35 -7.13 10.03
N PRO A 131 14.48 -5.81 10.24
CA PRO A 131 13.85 -5.10 11.35
C PRO A 131 12.38 -4.80 11.04
N PHE A 132 11.57 -5.85 10.82
CA PHE A 132 10.17 -5.71 10.42
C PHE A 132 9.33 -4.82 11.35
N ASN A 133 9.67 -4.79 12.64
CA ASN A 133 8.98 -3.98 13.64
C ASN A 133 9.29 -2.47 13.55
N THR A 134 10.23 -2.06 12.71
CA THR A 134 10.56 -0.64 12.50
C THR A 134 9.94 -0.07 11.24
N PHE A 135 9.38 -0.91 10.36
CA PHE A 135 8.83 -0.44 9.09
C PHE A 135 7.50 0.28 9.26
N ASP A 136 7.30 1.31 8.43
CA ASP A 136 6.06 2.07 8.41
C ASP A 136 4.91 1.21 7.89
N THR A 137 3.74 1.34 8.53
CA THR A 137 2.50 0.66 8.13
C THR A 137 1.52 1.61 7.42
N THR A 138 1.91 2.89 7.27
CA THR A 138 1.10 3.96 6.68
C THR A 138 1.61 4.42 5.32
N VAL A 139 2.82 3.99 4.92
CA VAL A 139 3.40 4.25 3.60
C VAL A 139 3.18 3.03 2.71
N PRO A 140 2.71 3.18 1.46
CA PRO A 140 2.53 2.05 0.56
C PRO A 140 3.86 1.35 0.25
N ILE A 141 3.89 0.03 0.33
CA ILE A 141 5.03 -0.81 -0.08
C ILE A 141 4.93 -1.23 -1.55
N ALA A 142 3.73 -1.15 -2.13
CA ALA A 142 3.50 -1.35 -3.56
C ALA A 142 2.23 -0.62 -4.03
N VAL A 143 2.17 -0.37 -5.34
CA VAL A 143 0.98 0.17 -6.02
C VAL A 143 0.54 -0.83 -7.07
N LEU A 144 -0.76 -1.15 -7.09
CA LEU A 144 -1.36 -1.99 -8.10
C LEU A 144 -2.20 -1.14 -9.05
N THR A 145 -2.02 -1.40 -10.34
CA THR A 145 -2.77 -0.75 -11.41
C THR A 145 -3.41 -1.81 -12.31
N GLN A 146 -4.73 -1.72 -12.51
CA GLN A 146 -5.43 -2.59 -13.45
C GLN A 146 -5.01 -2.21 -14.87
N THR A 147 -4.52 -3.18 -15.65
CA THR A 147 -4.08 -2.95 -17.04
C THR A 147 -5.06 -3.50 -18.07
N SER A 148 -5.89 -4.47 -17.70
CA SER A 148 -7.04 -4.98 -18.48
C SER A 148 -7.99 -5.71 -17.52
N ASN A 149 -9.18 -6.15 -17.93
CA ASN A 149 -10.19 -6.75 -17.02
C ASN A 149 -9.66 -7.82 -16.03
N ASN A 150 -8.67 -8.62 -16.43
CA ASN A 150 -8.12 -9.69 -15.60
C ASN A 150 -6.62 -9.55 -15.33
N THR A 151 -6.01 -8.41 -15.67
CA THR A 151 -4.57 -8.21 -15.47
C THR A 151 -4.30 -6.98 -14.64
N LEU A 152 -3.33 -7.10 -13.74
CA LEU A 152 -2.79 -5.97 -13.00
C LEU A 152 -1.27 -5.94 -13.11
N THR A 153 -0.71 -4.77 -12.92
CA THR A 153 0.72 -4.57 -12.70
C THR A 153 0.94 -4.17 -11.26
N LEU A 154 1.93 -4.78 -10.61
CA LEU A 154 2.41 -4.44 -9.28
C LEU A 154 3.75 -3.71 -9.42
N ASP A 155 3.77 -2.46 -8.96
CA ASP A 155 4.97 -1.61 -8.85
C ASP A 155 5.44 -1.62 -7.40
N TRP A 156 6.58 -2.29 -7.14
CA TRP A 156 7.11 -2.46 -5.80
C TRP A 156 7.91 -1.23 -5.38
N LYS A 157 7.46 -0.59 -4.30
CA LYS A 157 8.09 0.60 -3.70
C LYS A 157 9.11 0.25 -2.62
N GLY A 158 8.91 -0.87 -1.94
CA GLY A 158 9.74 -1.30 -0.82
C GLY A 158 9.27 -0.76 0.53
N PHE A 159 9.94 -1.21 1.59
CA PHE A 159 9.65 -0.79 2.95
C PHE A 159 10.21 0.60 3.24
N SER A 160 9.60 1.30 4.18
CA SER A 160 10.05 2.61 4.65
C SER A 160 10.20 2.65 6.17
N VAL A 161 11.00 3.59 6.65
CA VAL A 161 11.15 3.93 8.07
C VAL A 161 11.06 5.44 8.17
N ASN A 162 10.08 5.96 8.92
CA ASN A 162 9.80 7.39 9.05
C ASN A 162 9.52 8.12 7.72
N GLY A 163 8.93 7.42 6.74
CA GLY A 163 8.61 7.94 5.41
C GLY A 163 9.71 7.75 4.37
N ASP A 164 10.93 7.43 4.79
CA ASP A 164 12.07 7.26 3.89
C ASP A 164 12.24 5.79 3.48
N LEU A 165 12.60 5.57 2.21
CA LEU A 165 12.86 4.22 1.69
C LEU A 165 13.98 3.56 2.50
N ALA A 166 13.69 2.39 3.08
CA ALA A 166 14.68 1.56 3.74
C ALA A 166 15.57 0.87 2.68
N VAL A 167 16.58 1.58 2.20
CA VAL A 167 17.40 1.20 1.03
C VAL A 167 17.96 -0.22 1.14
N ASP A 168 18.45 -0.61 2.31
CA ASP A 168 19.01 -1.95 2.57
C ASP A 168 18.00 -3.09 2.35
N TYR A 169 16.70 -2.77 2.40
CA TYR A 169 15.60 -3.73 2.25
C TYR A 169 14.71 -3.43 1.03
N ALA A 170 15.07 -2.45 0.19
CA ALA A 170 14.27 -2.04 -0.97
C ALA A 170 14.13 -3.16 -2.03
N ILE A 171 15.13 -4.05 -2.10
CA ILE A 171 15.13 -5.20 -3.03
C ILE A 171 14.28 -6.38 -2.52
N LEU A 172 14.00 -6.43 -1.21
CA LEU A 172 13.17 -7.48 -0.61
C LEU A 172 11.75 -7.35 -1.16
N GLY A 173 11.17 -8.44 -1.68
CA GLY A 173 9.90 -8.38 -2.41
C GLY A 173 10.07 -8.09 -3.91
N LYS A 174 10.89 -7.11 -4.29
CA LYS A 174 10.98 -6.61 -5.67
C LYS A 174 11.23 -7.71 -6.69
N LYS A 175 12.22 -8.57 -6.45
CA LYS A 175 12.59 -9.65 -7.38
C LYS A 175 11.45 -10.64 -7.63
N ASN A 176 10.55 -10.82 -6.66
CA ASN A 176 9.50 -11.84 -6.72
C ASN A 176 8.13 -11.28 -7.10
N LEU A 177 7.86 -10.02 -6.75
CA LEU A 177 6.54 -9.41 -6.80
C LEU A 177 6.40 -8.33 -7.87
N GLU A 178 7.48 -7.69 -8.30
CA GLU A 178 7.41 -6.72 -9.39
C GLU A 178 6.87 -7.39 -10.67
N GLY A 179 5.98 -6.68 -11.38
CA GLY A 179 5.56 -7.07 -12.71
C GLY A 179 4.08 -7.39 -12.84
N LYS A 180 3.75 -8.23 -13.82
CA LYS A 180 2.36 -8.46 -14.27
C LYS A 180 1.75 -9.70 -13.64
N PHE A 181 0.49 -9.56 -13.23
CA PHE A 181 -0.30 -10.65 -12.69
C PHE A 181 -1.60 -10.84 -13.48
N VAL A 182 -2.07 -12.08 -13.53
CA VAL A 182 -3.37 -12.45 -14.10
C VAL A 182 -4.28 -12.99 -13.01
N LYS A 183 -5.56 -12.59 -13.05
CA LYS A 183 -6.58 -13.13 -12.15
C LYS A 183 -6.80 -14.62 -12.46
N GLN A 184 -6.86 -15.44 -11.41
CA GLN A 184 -7.19 -16.86 -11.50
C GLN A 184 -8.70 -17.07 -11.69
#